data_AF-A0A2T6C1T1-F1
#
_entry.id   AF-A0A2T6C1T1-F1
#
_cell.length_a   1.000
_cell.length_b   1.000
_cell.length_c   1.000
_cell.angle_alpha   90.00
_cell.angle_beta   90.00
_cell.angle_gamma   90.00
#
_symmetry.space_group_name_H-M   'P 1'
#
loop_
_entity.id
_entity.type
_entity.pdbx_description
1 polymer ?
#
loop_
_entity_poly.entity_id
_entity_poly.type
_entity_poly.pdbx_seq_one_letter_code
_entity_poly.pdbx_strand_id
1 'polypeptide(L)'
;MKTIQTTPKYIEWISAEDMHTDSLHWLSQLNFIKDEHFFFEDLISTFSSQLKKLDVFSSDKEIIDVITRSYRRTEQLISMVKKHEKELEIMLDGVDQIEDEKQYKETHRNLSKEMEDFLKEYRGLKVQLFNIIKDIKKEEKLQSSLDKKL
;
A
#
# COMPACT_ATOMS: atom_id res chain seq x y z
N MET A 1 3.83 -11.73 16.74
CA MET A 1 2.80 -11.13 15.85
C MET A 1 1.78 -12.20 15.52
N LYS A 2 0.54 -12.07 16.01
CA LYS A 2 -0.54 -13.00 15.66
C LYS A 2 -1.24 -12.44 14.43
N THR A 3 -1.22 -13.18 13.33
CA THR A 3 -2.05 -12.94 12.15
C THR A 3 -3.51 -13.14 12.55
N ILE A 4 -4.31 -12.08 12.47
CA ILE A 4 -5.76 -12.17 12.68
C ILE A 4 -6.32 -12.84 11.43
N GLN A 5 -6.63 -14.14 11.55
CA GLN A 5 -7.41 -14.85 10.54
C GLN A 5 -8.85 -14.32 10.62
N THR A 6 -9.23 -13.47 9.68
CA THR A 6 -10.57 -12.92 9.52
C THR A 6 -11.52 -14.02 9.03
N THR A 7 -12.17 -14.69 9.97
CA THR A 7 -13.28 -15.60 9.66
C THR A 7 -14.58 -14.80 9.46
N PRO A 8 -15.50 -15.23 8.58
CA PRO A 8 -16.76 -14.51 8.30
C PRO A 8 -17.61 -14.22 9.55
N LYS A 9 -17.52 -15.08 10.58
CA LYS A 9 -18.23 -14.90 11.86
C LYS A 9 -17.71 -13.74 12.71
N TYR A 10 -16.47 -13.32 12.55
CA TYR A 10 -15.90 -12.23 13.35
C TYR A 10 -16.54 -10.87 13.00
N ILE A 11 -17.00 -10.71 11.76
CA ILE A 11 -17.47 -9.41 11.25
C ILE A 11 -18.96 -9.14 11.55
N GLU A 12 -19.70 -10.09 12.11
CA GLU A 12 -21.06 -9.82 12.63
C GLU A 12 -21.04 -9.08 13.98
N TRP A 13 -19.90 -9.09 14.68
CA TRP A 13 -19.75 -8.57 16.05
C TRP A 13 -18.68 -7.47 16.18
N ILE A 14 -18.28 -6.85 15.07
CA ILE A 14 -17.32 -5.74 15.11
C ILE A 14 -17.96 -4.53 15.78
N SER A 15 -17.32 -4.02 16.84
CA SER A 15 -17.83 -2.85 17.56
C SER A 15 -17.47 -1.55 16.81
N ALA A 16 -18.15 -0.46 17.13
CA ALA A 16 -17.78 0.86 16.61
C ALA A 16 -16.33 1.24 16.96
N GLU A 17 -15.86 0.85 18.15
CA GLU A 17 -14.49 1.07 18.61
C GLU A 17 -13.47 0.24 17.80
N ASP A 18 -13.80 -1.01 17.47
CA ASP A 18 -12.96 -1.84 16.60
C ASP A 18 -12.87 -1.22 15.19
N MET A 19 -14.00 -0.79 14.63
CA MET A 19 -14.04 -0.16 13.30
C MET A 19 -13.27 1.18 13.25
N HIS A 20 -13.30 1.95 14.34
CA HIS A 20 -12.48 3.15 14.52
C HIS A 20 -10.99 2.79 14.53
N THR A 21 -10.62 1.80 15.35
CA THR A 21 -9.24 1.35 15.50
C THR A 21 -8.67 0.85 14.17
N ASP A 22 -9.45 0.06 13.42
CA ASP A 22 -9.09 -0.42 12.09
C ASP A 22 -8.89 0.75 11.11
N SER A 23 -9.80 1.73 11.11
CA SER A 23 -9.71 2.91 10.24
C SER A 23 -8.45 3.74 10.55
N LEU A 24 -8.13 3.98 11.82
CA LEU A 24 -6.89 4.65 12.22
C LEU A 24 -5.65 3.85 11.79
N HIS A 25 -5.69 2.53 11.94
CA HIS A 25 -4.60 1.67 11.54
C HIS A 25 -4.37 1.70 10.02
N TRP A 26 -5.44 1.61 9.22
CA TRP A 26 -5.36 1.72 7.76
C TRP A 26 -4.82 3.09 7.34
N LEU A 27 -5.27 4.18 7.95
CA LEU A 27 -4.74 5.52 7.65
C LEU A 27 -3.25 5.63 7.96
N SER A 28 -2.79 5.07 9.09
CA SER A 28 -1.37 5.05 9.43
C SER A 28 -0.55 4.29 8.38
N GLN A 29 -1.00 3.10 7.97
CA GLN A 29 -0.33 2.32 6.94
C GLN A 29 -0.32 3.04 5.58
N LEU A 30 -1.45 3.60 5.15
CA LEU A 30 -1.56 4.28 3.86
C LEU A 30 -0.69 5.54 3.81
N ASN A 31 -0.62 6.32 4.89
CA ASN A 31 0.28 7.48 4.95
C ASN A 31 1.75 7.06 4.89
N PHE A 32 2.13 5.98 5.59
CA PHE A 32 3.48 5.43 5.47
C PHE A 32 3.80 5.00 4.02
N ILE A 33 2.86 4.31 3.37
CA ILE A 33 3.00 3.89 1.97
C ILE A 33 3.14 5.08 1.03
N LYS A 34 2.37 6.15 1.27
CA LYS A 34 2.43 7.39 0.51
C LYS A 34 3.83 8.01 0.58
N ASP A 35 4.42 8.08 1.77
CA ASP A 35 5.79 8.57 1.95
C ASP A 35 6.81 7.65 1.27
N GLU A 36 6.59 6.33 1.37
CA GLU A 36 7.44 5.31 0.74
C GLU A 36 7.38 5.38 -0.81
N HIS A 37 6.27 5.83 -1.41
CA HIS A 37 6.20 6.11 -2.85
C HIS A 37 7.15 7.24 -3.28
N PHE A 38 7.22 8.34 -2.53
CA PHE A 38 8.18 9.43 -2.82
C PHE A 38 9.62 8.93 -2.69
N PHE A 39 9.90 8.10 -1.68
CA PHE A 39 11.20 7.45 -1.55
C PHE A 39 11.55 6.60 -2.78
N PHE A 40 10.61 5.79 -3.30
CA PHE A 40 10.88 4.96 -4.48
C PHE A 40 11.05 5.76 -5.76
N GLU A 41 10.31 6.86 -5.92
CA GLU A 41 10.49 7.77 -7.05
C GLU A 41 11.90 8.40 -7.04
N ASP A 42 12.35 8.90 -5.88
CA ASP A 42 13.72 9.43 -5.71
C ASP A 42 14.79 8.36 -5.93
N LEU A 43 14.54 7.13 -5.44
CA LEU A 43 15.43 5.99 -5.62
C LEU A 43 15.61 5.65 -7.10
N ILE A 44 14.52 5.55 -7.87
CA ILE A 44 14.59 5.26 -9.31
C ILE A 44 15.28 6.40 -10.06
N SER A 45 14.96 7.65 -9.72
CA SER A 45 15.59 8.82 -10.30
C SER A 45 17.12 8.77 -10.14
N THR A 46 17.57 8.41 -8.93
CA THR A 46 18.99 8.23 -8.58
C THR A 46 19.69 7.17 -9.43
N PHE A 47 19.00 6.06 -9.74
CA PHE A 47 19.55 4.94 -10.52
C PHE A 47 19.20 4.97 -12.01
N SER A 48 18.57 6.04 -12.51
CA SER A 48 18.06 6.14 -13.89
C SER A 48 19.12 5.89 -14.97
N SER A 49 20.38 6.27 -14.73
CA SER A 49 21.47 6.04 -15.69
C SER A 49 21.91 4.58 -15.75
N GLN A 50 21.89 3.88 -14.62
CA GLN A 50 22.19 2.45 -14.52
C GLN A 50 21.05 1.60 -15.08
N LEU A 51 19.81 1.98 -14.80
CA LEU A 51 18.62 1.28 -15.31
C LEU A 51 18.60 1.21 -16.84
N LYS A 52 18.96 2.31 -17.52
CA LYS A 52 19.11 2.36 -18.99
C LYS A 52 20.16 1.38 -19.54
N LYS A 53 21.19 1.06 -18.76
CA LYS A 53 22.28 0.15 -19.19
C LYS A 53 21.91 -1.32 -19.01
N LEU A 54 21.06 -1.60 -18.02
CA LEU A 54 20.68 -2.94 -17.61
C LEU A 54 19.73 -3.62 -18.60
N ASP A 55 18.99 -2.87 -19.42
CA ASP A 55 17.92 -3.40 -20.29
C ASP A 55 16.92 -4.32 -19.54
N VAL A 56 16.88 -4.21 -18.19
CA VAL A 56 16.07 -5.06 -17.32
C VAL A 56 14.59 -4.66 -17.40
N PHE A 57 14.28 -3.50 -17.98
CA PHE A 57 12.92 -3.05 -18.27
C PHE A 57 12.85 -2.47 -19.67
N SER A 58 11.81 -2.86 -20.41
CA SER A 58 11.45 -2.29 -21.71
C SER A 58 11.28 -0.76 -21.68
N SER A 59 11.10 -0.14 -20.50
CA SER A 59 11.54 1.23 -20.22
C SER A 59 11.39 1.60 -18.74
N ASP A 60 12.27 2.47 -18.20
CA ASP A 60 12.11 3.13 -16.89
C ASP A 60 10.71 3.72 -16.67
N LYS A 61 10.05 4.10 -17.77
CA LYS A 61 8.70 4.66 -17.79
C LYS A 61 7.65 3.68 -17.25
N GLU A 62 7.81 2.37 -17.45
CA GLU A 62 6.87 1.37 -16.96
C GLU A 62 6.87 1.29 -15.43
N ILE A 63 8.05 1.32 -14.80
CA ILE A 63 8.15 1.27 -13.33
C ILE A 63 7.59 2.55 -12.71
N ILE A 64 7.96 3.72 -13.28
CA ILE A 64 7.45 5.02 -12.82
C ILE A 64 5.93 5.06 -12.91
N ASP A 65 5.36 4.53 -13.99
CA ASP A 65 3.92 4.45 -14.20
C ASP A 65 3.24 3.50 -13.19
N VAL A 66 3.85 2.35 -12.88
CA VAL A 66 3.35 1.45 -11.81
C VAL A 66 3.36 2.14 -10.45
N ILE A 67 4.44 2.84 -10.09
CA ILE A 67 4.53 3.60 -8.82
C ILE A 67 3.46 4.69 -8.79
N THR A 68 3.33 5.44 -9.88
CA THR A 68 2.34 6.53 -10.00
C THR A 68 0.91 6.01 -9.83
N ARG A 69 0.58 4.87 -10.45
CA ARG A 69 -0.73 4.21 -10.24
C ARG A 69 -0.93 3.78 -8.80
N SER A 70 0.08 3.19 -8.18
CA SER A 70 0.02 2.76 -6.79
C SER A 70 -0.18 3.96 -5.85
N TYR A 71 0.51 5.08 -6.07
CA TYR A 71 0.33 6.34 -5.33
C TYR A 71 -1.09 6.88 -5.46
N ARG A 72 -1.64 6.93 -6.69
CA ARG A 72 -3.02 7.37 -6.91
C ARG A 72 -4.02 6.48 -6.17
N ARG A 73 -3.80 5.16 -6.17
CA ARG A 73 -4.64 4.22 -5.42
C ARG A 73 -4.54 4.44 -3.91
N THR A 74 -3.34 4.72 -3.38
CA THR A 74 -3.16 5.10 -1.97
C THR A 74 -3.98 6.34 -1.61
N GLU A 75 -3.89 7.42 -2.40
CA GLU A 75 -4.64 8.65 -2.14
C GLU A 75 -6.16 8.43 -2.16
N GLN A 76 -6.64 7.60 -3.10
CA GLN A 76 -8.05 7.20 -3.16
C GLN A 76 -8.48 6.45 -1.89
N LEU A 77 -7.70 5.46 -1.46
CA LEU A 77 -7.98 4.69 -0.24
C LEU A 77 -7.95 5.58 1.01
N ILE A 78 -6.99 6.52 1.12
CA ILE A 78 -6.95 7.50 2.21
C ILE A 78 -8.25 8.31 2.24
N SER A 79 -8.73 8.77 1.08
CA SER A 79 -9.99 9.52 1.00
C SER A 79 -11.19 8.66 1.40
N MET A 80 -11.23 7.41 0.96
CA MET A 80 -12.32 6.47 1.29
C MET A 80 -12.35 6.18 2.79
N VAL A 81 -11.21 5.85 3.40
CA VAL A 81 -11.12 5.57 4.84
C VAL A 81 -11.44 6.82 5.67
N LYS A 82 -10.97 8.01 5.28
CA LYS A 82 -11.34 9.27 5.96
C LYS A 82 -12.82 9.57 5.89
N LYS A 83 -13.48 9.23 4.77
CA LYS A 83 -14.92 9.41 4.63
C LYS A 83 -15.66 8.41 5.52
N HIS A 84 -15.30 7.13 5.45
CA HIS A 84 -15.85 6.07 6.28
C HIS A 84 -15.75 6.39 7.77
N GLU A 85 -14.57 6.83 8.21
CA GLU A 85 -14.32 7.21 9.60
C GLU A 85 -15.23 8.37 10.09
N LYS A 86 -15.55 9.33 9.21
CA LYS A 86 -16.49 10.41 9.55
C LYS A 86 -17.93 9.93 9.64
N GLU A 87 -18.28 8.88 8.89
CA GLU A 87 -19.62 8.29 8.88
C GLU A 87 -19.83 7.35 10.08
N LEU A 88 -18.79 7.08 10.88
CA LEU A 88 -18.86 6.25 12.09
C LEU A 88 -19.86 6.76 13.13
N GLU A 89 -20.19 8.05 13.11
CA GLU A 89 -21.18 8.66 14.03
C GLU A 89 -22.53 7.93 14.01
N ILE A 90 -22.94 7.35 12.87
CA ILE A 90 -24.16 6.55 12.71
C ILE A 90 -24.19 5.35 13.68
N MET A 91 -23.01 4.84 14.06
CA MET A 91 -22.88 3.73 15.00
C MET A 91 -22.86 4.16 16.48
N LEU A 92 -22.82 5.47 16.76
CA LEU A 92 -22.54 6.03 18.09
C LEU A 92 -23.61 7.03 18.58
N ASP A 93 -24.50 7.51 17.71
CA ASP A 93 -25.48 8.55 18.03
C ASP A 93 -26.60 8.11 18.98
N GLY A 94 -26.69 6.81 19.29
CA GLY A 94 -27.67 6.23 20.19
C GLY A 94 -29.09 6.12 19.58
N VAL A 95 -29.22 6.34 18.27
CA VAL A 95 -30.47 6.19 17.52
C VAL A 95 -30.43 4.84 16.79
N ASP A 96 -31.46 4.01 16.99
CA ASP A 96 -31.55 2.70 16.34
C ASP A 96 -31.86 2.86 14.84
N GLN A 97 -30.81 2.80 14.01
CA GLN A 97 -30.84 3.01 12.56
C GLN A 97 -30.41 1.73 11.84
N ILE A 98 -31.17 0.64 12.06
CA ILE A 98 -30.83 -0.74 11.66
C ILE A 98 -30.27 -0.85 10.22
N GLU A 99 -30.91 -0.21 9.24
CA GLU A 99 -30.47 -0.33 7.84
C GLU A 99 -29.18 0.45 7.56
N ASP A 100 -29.04 1.66 8.11
CA ASP A 100 -27.86 2.51 7.92
C ASP A 100 -26.64 1.94 8.65
N GLU A 101 -26.82 1.43 9.87
CA GLU A 101 -25.77 0.72 10.62
C GLU A 101 -25.30 -0.54 9.88
N LYS A 102 -26.24 -1.29 9.30
CA LYS A 102 -25.92 -2.48 8.50
C LYS A 102 -25.15 -2.10 7.24
N GLN A 103 -25.57 -1.05 6.55
CA GLN A 103 -24.87 -0.53 5.37
C GLN A 103 -23.47 -0.02 5.72
N TYR A 104 -23.31 0.61 6.88
CA TYR A 104 -22.00 1.04 7.39
C TYR A 104 -21.07 -0.15 7.64
N LYS A 105 -21.55 -1.20 8.33
CA LYS A 105 -20.77 -2.44 8.56
C LYS A 105 -20.38 -3.13 7.25
N GLU A 106 -21.26 -3.11 6.25
CA GLU A 106 -20.96 -3.68 4.94
C GLU A 106 -19.92 -2.86 4.18
N THR A 107 -20.00 -1.53 4.26
CA THR A 107 -18.94 -0.64 3.73
C THR A 107 -17.60 -0.91 4.40
N HIS A 108 -17.59 -1.08 5.72
CA HIS A 108 -16.37 -1.39 6.47
C HIS A 108 -15.76 -2.73 6.02
N ARG A 109 -16.58 -3.77 5.84
CA ARG A 109 -16.13 -5.09 5.30
C ARG A 109 -15.46 -4.96 3.94
N ASN A 110 -16.09 -4.22 3.04
CA ASN A 110 -15.56 -4.02 1.71
C ASN A 110 -14.23 -3.25 1.75
N LEU A 111 -14.12 -2.23 2.60
CA LEU A 111 -12.86 -1.53 2.84
C LEU A 111 -11.79 -2.45 3.41
N SER A 112 -12.10 -3.32 4.38
CA SER A 112 -11.12 -4.27 4.92
C SER A 112 -10.53 -5.17 3.83
N LYS A 113 -11.39 -5.67 2.93
CA LYS A 113 -10.96 -6.49 1.80
C LYS A 113 -10.11 -5.70 0.80
N GLU A 114 -10.57 -4.51 0.42
CA GLU A 114 -9.81 -3.62 -0.48
C GLU A 114 -8.43 -3.27 0.09
N MET A 115 -8.35 -3.05 1.41
CA MET A 115 -7.10 -2.80 2.11
C MET A 115 -6.17 -4.02 2.08
N GLU A 116 -6.68 -5.22 2.34
CA GLU A 116 -5.88 -6.45 2.27
C GLU A 116 -5.30 -6.68 0.86
N ASP A 117 -6.15 -6.56 -0.16
CA ASP A 117 -5.76 -6.73 -1.56
C ASP A 117 -4.71 -5.68 -1.97
N PHE A 118 -4.95 -4.40 -1.63
CA PHE A 118 -4.02 -3.32 -1.92
C PHE A 118 -2.64 -3.51 -1.24
N LEU A 119 -2.62 -3.89 0.03
CA LEU A 119 -1.36 -4.12 0.77
C LEU A 119 -0.55 -5.28 0.18
N LYS A 120 -1.23 -6.31 -0.30
CA LYS A 120 -0.60 -7.45 -0.98
C LYS A 120 0.01 -7.03 -2.32
N GLU A 121 -0.72 -6.26 -3.13
CA GLU A 121 -0.22 -5.70 -4.38
C GLU A 121 0.98 -4.78 -4.15
N TYR A 122 0.87 -3.89 -3.16
CA TYR A 122 1.94 -2.97 -2.80
C TYR A 122 3.20 -3.71 -2.34
N ARG A 123 3.07 -4.77 -1.53
CA ARG A 123 4.21 -5.63 -1.17
C ARG A 123 4.86 -6.26 -2.39
N GLY A 124 4.07 -6.69 -3.38
CA GLY A 124 4.56 -7.19 -4.66
C GLY A 124 5.41 -6.15 -5.40
N LEU A 125 4.91 -4.92 -5.50
CA LEU A 125 5.64 -3.79 -6.08
C LEU A 125 6.98 -3.55 -5.36
N LYS A 126 6.99 -3.54 -4.01
CA LYS A 126 8.22 -3.34 -3.24
C LYS A 126 9.27 -4.40 -3.53
N VAL A 127 8.86 -5.67 -3.55
CA VAL A 127 9.79 -6.77 -3.85
C VAL A 127 10.39 -6.62 -5.24
N GLN A 128 9.58 -6.24 -6.24
CA GLN A 128 10.08 -5.96 -7.58
C GLN A 128 11.11 -4.84 -7.53
N LEU A 129 10.78 -3.67 -6.97
CA LEU A 129 11.70 -2.54 -6.86
C LEU A 129 13.03 -2.90 -6.20
N PHE A 130 13.00 -3.59 -5.06
CA PHE A 130 14.24 -3.99 -4.38
C PHE A 130 15.09 -4.96 -5.19
N ASN A 131 14.49 -5.86 -5.97
CA ASN A 131 15.24 -6.76 -6.85
C ASN A 131 15.97 -5.98 -7.95
N ILE A 132 15.32 -4.95 -8.53
CA ILE A 132 15.93 -4.09 -9.54
C ILE A 132 17.17 -3.39 -8.98
N ILE A 133 17.02 -2.75 -7.82
CA ILE A 133 18.13 -2.05 -7.15
C ILE A 133 19.25 -3.03 -6.77
N LYS A 134 18.89 -4.25 -6.34
CA LYS A 134 19.86 -5.30 -6.05
C LYS A 134 20.66 -5.71 -7.29
N ASP A 135 20.01 -5.81 -8.44
CA ASP A 135 20.68 -6.19 -9.68
C ASP A 135 21.59 -5.06 -10.20
N ILE A 136 21.17 -3.79 -10.10
CA ILE A 136 22.04 -2.62 -10.32
C ILE A 136 23.31 -2.71 -9.47
N LYS A 137 23.16 -2.92 -8.16
CA LYS A 137 24.31 -2.99 -7.24
C LYS A 137 25.25 -4.16 -7.52
N LYS A 138 24.73 -5.29 -8.03
CA LYS A 138 25.57 -6.43 -8.43
C LYS A 138 26.43 -6.09 -9.65
N GLU A 139 25.86 -5.42 -10.64
CA GLU A 139 26.60 -5.02 -11.84
C GLU A 139 27.68 -4.00 -11.54
N GLU A 140 27.38 -2.98 -10.73
CA GLU A 140 28.37 -1.98 -10.29
C GLU A 140 29.54 -2.66 -9.57
N LYS A 141 29.26 -3.65 -8.70
CA LYS A 141 30.30 -4.41 -8.01
C LYS A 141 31.15 -5.24 -8.97
N LEU A 142 30.54 -5.88 -9.97
CA LEU A 142 31.23 -6.68 -10.97
C LEU A 142 32.20 -5.81 -11.80
N GLN A 143 31.72 -4.66 -12.29
CA GLN A 143 32.54 -3.70 -13.05
C GLN A 143 33.73 -3.21 -12.23
N SER A 144 33.50 -2.76 -10.99
CA SER A 144 34.59 -2.29 -10.11
C SER A 144 35.65 -3.36 -9.78
N SER A 145 35.30 -4.64 -9.86
CA SER A 145 36.23 -5.75 -9.61
C SER A 145 37.06 -6.12 -10.84
N LEU A 146 36.54 -5.86 -12.04
CA LEU A 146 37.26 -6.03 -13.31
C LEU A 146 38.27 -4.91 -13.52
N ASP A 147 37.88 -3.66 -13.22
CA ASP A 147 38.76 -2.49 -13.36
C ASP A 147 39.97 -2.52 -12.42
N LYS A 148 39.86 -3.20 -11.27
CA LYS A 148 40.98 -3.38 -10.32
C LYS A 148 41.99 -4.46 -10.73
N LYS A 149 41.68 -5.24 -11.78
CA LYS A 149 42.55 -6.34 -12.26
C LYS A 149 43.35 -5.97 -13.52
N LEU A 150 43.10 -4.80 -14.10
CA LEU A 150 43.84 -4.20 -15.21
C LEU A 150 44.80 -3.13 -14.68
#